data_AF-A0A833LZA5-F1
#
_entry.id   AF-A0A833LZA5-F1
#
_cell.length_a   1.000
_cell.length_b   1.000
_cell.length_c   1.000
_cell.angle_alpha   90.00
_cell.angle_beta   90.00
_cell.angle_gamma   90.00
#
_symmetry.space_group_name_H-M   'P 1'
#
loop_
_entity.id
_entity.type
_entity.pdbx_description
1 polymer ?
#
loop_
_entity_poly.entity_id
_entity_poly.type
_entity_poly.pdbx_seq_one_letter_code
_entity_poly.pdbx_strand_id
1 'polypeptide(L)'
;MTLIIVNTGMTASVVFFALGYIFRKRLKLHRPFMIMGILANVLSALALLFSVYVLYLGDREAAGFIATVSPFWIFVHRFVASTAFLLMFVMAWTGLRHDRKRHVRLHLIFIVLYLFTYITGLLFFTTKAS
;
A
#
# COMPACT_ATOMS: atom_id res chain seq x y z
N MET A 1 0.45 0.12 18.51
CA MET A 1 0.71 1.48 17.99
C MET A 1 1.16 1.44 16.52
N THR A 2 2.11 0.59 16.15
CA THR A 2 2.61 0.45 14.77
C THR A 2 1.50 0.17 13.74
N LEU A 3 0.59 -0.77 14.02
CA LEU A 3 -0.52 -1.07 13.11
C LEU A 3 -1.38 0.16 12.78
N ILE A 4 -1.64 1.03 13.76
CA ILE A 4 -2.42 2.26 13.56
C ILE A 4 -1.67 3.23 12.63
N ILE A 5 -0.35 3.38 12.83
CA ILE A 5 0.49 4.25 11.98
C ILE A 5 0.49 3.74 10.54
N VAL A 6 0.72 2.45 10.35
CA VAL A 6 0.73 1.82 9.02
C VAL A 6 -0.64 1.95 8.36
N ASN A 7 -1.73 1.63 9.06
CA ASN A 7 -3.08 1.76 8.51
C ASN A 7 -3.42 3.21 8.17
N THR A 8 -3.05 4.17 9.01
CA THR A 8 -3.27 5.60 8.73
C THR A 8 -2.52 6.04 7.49
N GLY A 9 -1.25 5.65 7.36
CA GLY A 9 -0.44 5.99 6.19
C GLY A 9 -0.95 5.30 4.90
N MET A 10 -1.40 4.05 4.99
CA MET A 10 -2.04 3.35 3.87
C MET A 10 -3.37 4.02 3.47
N THR A 11 -4.22 4.38 4.43
CA THR A 11 -5.46 5.13 4.18
C THR A 11 -5.18 6.46 3.51
N ALA A 12 -4.20 7.22 4.02
CA ALA A 12 -3.77 8.48 3.41
C ALA A 12 -3.31 8.27 1.96
N SER A 13 -2.55 7.20 1.69
CA SER A 13 -2.14 6.84 0.35
C SER A 13 -3.32 6.54 -0.58
N VAL A 14 -4.30 5.74 -0.13
CA VAL A 14 -5.54 5.47 -0.89
C VAL A 14 -6.27 6.77 -1.21
N VAL A 15 -6.42 7.67 -0.22
CA VAL A 15 -7.06 8.98 -0.42
C VAL A 15 -6.30 9.81 -1.45
N PHE A 16 -4.98 9.87 -1.37
CA PHE A 16 -4.17 10.60 -2.35
C PHE A 16 -4.27 10.00 -3.76
N PHE A 17 -4.29 8.67 -3.90
CA PHE A 17 -4.51 8.05 -5.20
C PHE A 17 -5.92 8.31 -5.75
N ALA A 18 -6.94 8.28 -4.90
CA ALA A 18 -8.31 8.61 -5.29
C ALA A 18 -8.42 10.08 -5.76
N LEU A 19 -7.85 11.02 -5.00
CA LEU A 19 -7.79 12.43 -5.38
C LEU A 19 -6.99 12.63 -6.69
N GLY A 20 -5.84 11.96 -6.81
CA GLY A 20 -5.04 11.96 -8.03
C GLY A 20 -5.85 11.49 -9.24
N TYR A 21 -6.64 10.43 -9.09
CA TYR A 21 -7.52 9.91 -10.13
C TYR A 21 -8.65 10.87 -10.51
N ILE A 22 -9.30 11.52 -9.52
CA ILE A 22 -10.32 12.55 -9.76
C ILE A 22 -9.74 13.70 -10.58
N PHE A 23 -8.53 14.15 -10.21
CA PHE A 23 -7.84 15.24 -10.89
C PHE A 23 -7.06 14.83 -12.14
N ARG A 24 -7.27 13.62 -12.71
CA ARG A 24 -6.51 13.10 -13.86
C ARG A 24 -6.44 14.04 -15.09
N LYS A 25 -7.45 14.91 -15.28
CA LYS A 25 -7.48 15.91 -16.37
C LYS A 25 -6.63 17.16 -16.07
N ARG A 26 -6.32 17.43 -14.79
CA ARG A 26 -5.54 18.57 -14.32
C ARG A 26 -4.16 18.08 -13.86
N LEU A 27 -3.23 17.95 -14.80
CA LEU A 27 -1.89 17.37 -14.54
C LEU A 27 -1.14 18.03 -13.37
N LYS A 28 -1.30 19.34 -13.18
CA LYS A 28 -0.70 20.09 -12.06
C LYS A 28 -1.19 19.63 -10.68
N LEU A 29 -2.38 19.05 -10.60
CA LEU A 29 -2.94 18.46 -9.36
C LEU A 29 -2.76 16.95 -9.34
N HIS A 30 -2.98 16.26 -10.48
CA HIS A 30 -2.81 14.82 -10.59
C HIS A 30 -1.43 14.35 -10.13
N ARG A 31 -0.36 14.94 -10.67
CA ARG A 31 1.02 14.52 -10.37
C ARG A 31 1.38 14.59 -8.89
N PRO A 32 1.20 15.73 -8.18
CA PRO A 32 1.53 15.80 -6.76
C PRO A 32 0.68 14.84 -5.94
N PHE A 33 -0.62 14.66 -6.23
CA PHE A 33 -1.43 13.67 -5.52
C PHE A 33 -0.94 12.23 -5.72
N MET A 34 -0.57 11.84 -6.95
CA MET A 34 0.02 10.52 -7.20
C MET A 34 1.36 10.35 -6.45
N ILE A 35 2.22 11.37 -6.45
CA ILE A 35 3.50 11.35 -5.73
C ILE A 35 3.28 11.24 -4.23
N MET A 36 2.37 12.03 -3.65
CA MET A 36 2.02 11.95 -2.22
C MET A 36 1.45 10.57 -1.86
N GLY A 37 0.62 9.99 -2.73
CA GLY A 37 0.11 8.63 -2.56
C GLY A 37 1.24 7.60 -2.53
N ILE A 38 2.20 7.69 -3.46
CA ILE A 38 3.39 6.83 -3.50
C ILE A 38 4.22 7.00 -2.22
N LEU A 39 4.53 8.25 -1.83
CA LEU A 39 5.34 8.54 -0.65
C LEU A 39 4.68 8.02 0.63
N ALA A 40 3.39 8.27 0.81
CA ALA A 40 2.65 7.76 1.97
C ALA A 40 2.68 6.22 2.02
N ASN A 41 2.52 5.55 0.87
CA ASN A 41 2.61 4.09 0.80
C ASN A 41 4.01 3.57 1.13
N VAL A 42 5.05 4.19 0.57
CA VAL A 42 6.45 3.82 0.82
C VAL A 42 6.83 4.02 2.28
N LEU A 43 6.48 5.16 2.88
CA LEU A 43 6.74 5.42 4.29
C LEU A 43 6.00 4.44 5.20
N SER A 44 4.75 4.07 4.86
CA SER A 44 4.00 3.05 5.61
C SER A 44 4.66 1.68 5.51
N ALA A 45 5.09 1.28 4.32
CA ALA A 45 5.80 0.01 4.10
C ALA A 45 7.14 -0.01 4.85
N LEU A 46 7.90 1.09 4.83
CA LEU A 46 9.15 1.22 5.59
C LEU A 46 8.91 1.15 7.09
N ALA A 47 7.88 1.84 7.60
CA ALA A 47 7.51 1.77 9.01
C ALA A 47 7.15 0.34 9.45
N LEU A 48 6.39 -0.39 8.61
CA LEU A 48 6.08 -1.80 8.85
C LEU A 48 7.34 -2.66 8.88
N LEU A 49 8.19 -2.56 7.85
CA LEU A 49 9.39 -3.40 7.73
C LEU A 49 10.40 -3.09 8.84
N PHE A 50 10.60 -1.81 9.15
CA PHE A 50 11.47 -1.37 10.23
C PHE A 50 10.96 -1.88 11.58
N SER A 51 9.66 -1.74 11.87
CA SER A 51 9.10 -2.26 13.10
C SER A 51 9.29 -3.78 13.19
N VAL A 52 8.84 -4.54 12.19
CA VAL A 52 8.87 -6.01 12.27
C VAL A 52 10.29 -6.54 12.30
N TYR A 53 11.14 -6.15 11.35
CA TYR A 53 12.44 -6.81 11.16
C TYR A 53 13.59 -6.17 11.91
N VAL A 54 13.52 -4.86 12.21
CA VAL A 54 14.61 -4.16 12.91
C VAL A 54 14.33 -4.07 14.40
N LEU A 55 13.15 -3.59 14.80
CA LEU A 55 12.83 -3.42 16.22
C LEU A 55 12.47 -4.73 16.92
N TYR A 56 11.71 -5.60 16.25
CA TYR A 56 11.19 -6.84 16.83
C TYR A 56 11.81 -8.11 16.23
N LEU A 57 12.94 -8.00 15.51
CA LEU A 57 13.75 -9.13 15.01
C LEU A 57 12.95 -10.19 14.21
N GLY A 58 11.89 -9.77 13.52
CA GLY A 58 11.01 -10.63 12.73
C GLY A 58 9.73 -11.07 13.45
N ASP A 59 9.58 -10.77 14.74
CA ASP A 59 8.37 -11.07 15.51
C ASP A 59 7.25 -10.08 15.17
N ARG A 60 6.28 -10.57 14.39
CA ARG A 60 5.12 -9.80 13.91
C ARG A 60 4.13 -9.51 15.02
N GLU A 61 3.94 -10.45 15.95
CA GLU A 61 2.98 -10.29 17.04
C GLU A 61 3.50 -9.26 18.03
N ALA A 62 4.79 -9.32 18.38
CA ALA A 62 5.45 -8.32 19.20
C ALA A 62 5.43 -6.92 18.56
N ALA A 63 5.50 -6.84 17.23
CA ALA A 63 5.31 -5.60 16.48
C ALA A 63 3.85 -5.08 16.43
N GLY A 64 2.90 -5.81 17.00
CA GLY A 64 1.49 -5.45 17.07
C GLY A 64 0.68 -5.80 15.82
N PHE A 65 1.15 -6.76 15.01
CA PHE A 65 0.45 -7.32 13.85
C PHE A 65 -0.04 -8.74 14.17
N ILE A 66 -1.03 -8.85 15.05
CA ILE A 66 -1.64 -10.13 15.41
C ILE A 66 -2.60 -10.53 14.30
N ALA A 67 -2.40 -11.72 13.74
CA ALA A 67 -3.22 -12.20 12.63
C ALA A 67 -4.52 -12.85 13.12
N THR A 68 -5.63 -12.50 12.50
CA THR A 68 -6.97 -13.05 12.79
C THR A 68 -7.40 -14.17 11.86
N VAL A 69 -6.55 -14.49 10.87
CA VAL A 69 -6.82 -15.46 9.81
C VAL A 69 -5.69 -16.48 9.69
N SER A 70 -5.96 -17.59 9.00
CA SER A 70 -4.97 -18.66 8.81
C SER A 70 -3.67 -18.17 8.16
N PRO A 71 -2.52 -18.83 8.42
CA PRO A 71 -1.23 -18.48 7.82
C PRO A 71 -1.23 -18.40 6.28
N PHE A 72 -2.05 -19.23 5.63
CA PHE A 72 -2.20 -19.21 4.17
C PHE A 72 -2.72 -17.86 3.67
N TRP A 73 -3.76 -17.32 4.29
CA TRP A 73 -4.33 -16.02 3.91
C TRP A 73 -3.37 -14.85 4.17
N ILE A 74 -2.56 -14.93 5.24
CA ILE A 74 -1.49 -13.96 5.49
C ILE A 74 -0.44 -14.01 4.37
N PHE A 75 -0.05 -15.21 3.94
CA PHE A 75 0.90 -15.37 2.83
C PHE A 75 0.35 -14.76 1.54
N VAL A 76 -0.89 -15.06 1.18
CA VAL A 76 -1.56 -14.49 -0.01
C VAL A 76 -1.60 -12.96 0.08
N HIS A 77 -2.03 -12.41 1.22
CA HIS A 77 -2.05 -10.96 1.43
C HIS A 77 -0.67 -10.33 1.20
N ARG A 78 0.39 -10.90 1.81
CA ARG A 78 1.77 -10.41 1.67
C ARG A 78 2.25 -10.48 0.23
N PHE A 79 1.97 -11.58 -0.46
CA PHE A 79 2.34 -11.77 -1.86
C PHE A 79 1.68 -10.70 -2.75
N VAL A 80 0.38 -10.48 -2.57
CA VAL A 80 -0.36 -9.46 -3.32
C VAL A 80 0.12 -8.05 -2.96
N ALA A 81 0.39 -7.76 -1.68
CA ALA A 81 0.91 -6.48 -1.21
C ALA A 81 2.27 -6.15 -1.82
N SER A 82 3.20 -7.10 -1.83
CA SER A 82 4.50 -6.93 -2.48
C SER A 82 4.36 -6.74 -3.99
N THR A 83 3.45 -7.47 -4.63
CA THR A 83 3.18 -7.32 -6.08
C THR A 83 2.61 -5.94 -6.41
N ALA A 84 1.61 -5.48 -5.65
CA ALA A 84 1.02 -4.15 -5.80
C ALA A 84 2.07 -3.05 -5.55
N PHE A 85 2.91 -3.23 -4.53
CA PHE A 85 4.00 -2.31 -4.21
C PHE A 85 4.99 -2.17 -5.36
N LEU A 86 5.45 -3.28 -5.96
CA LEU A 86 6.33 -3.23 -7.13
C LEU A 86 5.64 -2.59 -8.35
N LEU A 87 4.37 -2.95 -8.59
CA LEU A 87 3.59 -2.41 -9.69
C LEU A 87 3.41 -0.88 -9.59
N MET A 88 3.32 -0.34 -8.38
CA MET A 88 3.30 1.10 -8.13
C MET A 88 4.53 1.81 -8.72
N PHE A 89 5.73 1.24 -8.57
CA PHE A 89 6.95 1.82 -9.15
C PHE A 89 6.98 1.71 -10.68
N VAL A 90 6.50 0.59 -11.23
CA VAL A 90 6.36 0.43 -12.69
C VAL A 90 5.37 1.48 -13.23
N MET A 91 4.31 1.77 -12.51
CA MET A 91 3.35 2.81 -12.86
C MET A 91 3.93 4.23 -12.75
N ALA A 92 4.70 4.52 -11.70
CA ALA A 92 5.42 5.78 -11.57
C ALA A 92 6.36 5.98 -12.76
N TRP A 93 7.12 4.95 -13.12
CA TRP A 93 8.04 4.97 -14.27
C TRP A 93 7.33 5.16 -15.61
N THR A 94 6.27 4.40 -15.87
CA THR A 94 5.49 4.54 -17.12
C THR A 94 4.78 5.90 -17.22
N GLY A 95 4.38 6.47 -16.07
CA GLY A 95 3.85 7.84 -15.99
C GLY A 95 4.90 8.91 -16.32
N LEU A 96 6.16 8.70 -15.90
CA LEU A 96 7.28 9.59 -16.23
C LEU A 96 7.69 9.51 -17.71
N ARG A 97 7.55 8.34 -18.34
CA ARG A 97 7.79 8.15 -19.78
C ARG A 97 6.61 8.54 -20.68
N HIS A 98 5.52 9.03 -20.09
CA HIS A 98 4.27 9.41 -20.78
C HIS A 98 3.67 8.28 -21.65
N ASP A 99 3.96 7.00 -21.35
CA ASP A 99 3.41 5.85 -22.06
C ASP A 99 1.98 5.58 -21.59
N ARG A 100 1.04 6.37 -22.12
CA ARG A 100 -0.36 6.36 -21.70
C ARG A 100 -1.03 5.00 -21.88
N LYS A 101 -0.72 4.26 -22.95
CA LYS A 101 -1.38 2.98 -23.27
C LYS A 101 -1.02 1.90 -22.26
N ARG A 102 0.26 1.84 -21.85
CA ARG A 102 0.69 0.90 -20.81
C ARG A 102 0.28 1.37 -19.42
N HIS A 103 0.43 2.67 -19.13
CA HIS A 103 0.09 3.24 -17.84
C HIS A 103 -1.38 3.00 -17.45
N VAL A 104 -2.33 3.21 -18.38
CA VAL A 104 -3.77 3.00 -18.09
C VAL A 104 -4.09 1.52 -17.84
N ARG A 105 -3.48 0.60 -18.59
CA ARG A 105 -3.67 -0.84 -18.36
C ARG A 105 -3.13 -1.28 -17.00
N LEU A 106 -1.93 -0.82 -16.65
CA LEU A 106 -1.33 -1.12 -15.34
C LEU A 106 -2.12 -0.51 -14.20
N HIS A 107 -2.71 0.68 -14.39
CA HIS A 107 -3.56 1.34 -13.40
C HIS A 107 -4.76 0.49 -12.99
N LEU A 108 -5.42 -0.17 -13.96
CA LEU A 108 -6.56 -1.03 -13.65
C LEU A 108 -6.14 -2.22 -12.77
N ILE A 109 -5.00 -2.84 -13.09
CA ILE A 109 -4.47 -3.97 -12.30
C ILE A 109 -4.06 -3.47 -10.92
N PHE A 110 -3.32 -2.36 -10.86
CA PHE A 110 -2.83 -1.78 -9.62
C PHE A 110 -3.96 -1.42 -8.66
N ILE A 111 -5.02 -0.76 -9.11
CA ILE A 111 -6.10 -0.35 -8.20
C ILE A 111 -6.81 -1.55 -7.59
N VAL A 112 -7.00 -2.63 -8.35
CA VAL A 112 -7.62 -3.87 -7.84
C VAL A 112 -6.71 -4.50 -6.79
N LEU A 113 -5.42 -4.70 -7.11
CA LEU A 113 -4.48 -5.29 -6.17
C LEU A 113 -4.31 -4.42 -4.91
N TYR A 114 -4.21 -3.09 -5.08
CA TYR A 114 -3.98 -2.16 -3.99
C TYR A 114 -5.17 -2.07 -3.05
N LEU A 115 -6.39 -2.02 -3.58
CA LEU A 115 -7.61 -2.05 -2.76
C LEU A 115 -7.76 -3.40 -2.05
N PHE A 116 -7.46 -4.50 -2.72
CA PHE A 116 -7.43 -5.82 -2.07
C PHE A 116 -6.47 -5.80 -0.87
N THR A 117 -5.26 -5.29 -1.04
CA THR A 117 -4.25 -5.24 0.03
C THR A 117 -4.64 -4.30 1.16
N TYR A 118 -5.26 -3.16 0.84
CA TYR A 118 -5.75 -2.22 1.83
C TYR A 118 -6.86 -2.84 2.68
N ILE A 119 -7.89 -3.40 2.04
CA ILE A 119 -9.04 -4.00 2.74
C ILE A 119 -8.58 -5.20 3.57
N THR A 120 -7.82 -6.12 2.99
CA THR A 120 -7.33 -7.29 3.73
C THR A 120 -6.35 -6.92 4.83
N GLY A 121 -5.54 -5.88 4.66
CA GLY A 121 -4.65 -5.36 5.71
C GLY A 121 -5.40 -4.81 6.92
N LEU A 122 -6.56 -4.16 6.70
CA LEU A 122 -7.42 -3.70 7.78
C LEU A 122 -8.13 -4.84 8.52
N LEU A 123 -8.51 -5.91 7.81
CA LEU A 123 -9.31 -7.00 8.37
C LEU A 123 -8.48 -8.13 8.99
N PHE A 124 -7.29 -8.42 8.45
CA PHE A 124 -6.47 -9.56 8.85
C PHE A 124 -5.62 -9.31 10.08
N PHE A 125 -5.42 -8.05 10.47
CA PHE A 125 -4.52 -7.68 11.57
C PHE A 125 -5.25 -6.88 12.64
N THR A 126 -5.01 -7.23 13.90
CA THR A 126 -5.57 -6.55 15.07
C THR A 126 -4.49 -6.19 16.08
N THR A 127 -4.78 -5.19 16.92
CA THR A 127 -3.93 -4.81 18.08
C THR A 127 -4.35 -5.49 19.38
N LYS A 128 -5.49 -6.20 19.43
CA LYS A 128 -5.95 -6.94 20.60
C LYS A 128 -5.91 -8.44 20.32
N ALA A 129 -5.20 -9.20 21.14
CA ALA A 129 -5.40 -10.64 21.25
C ALA A 129 -6.83 -10.86 21.77
N SER A 130 -7.63 -11.62 21.02
CA SER A 130 -8.96 -12.09 21.45
C SER A 130 -8.83 -13.32 22.32
#